data_AF-A0A0D2KJL3-F1
#
_entry.id   AF-A0A0D2KJL3-F1
#
_cell.length_a   1.000
_cell.length_b   1.000
_cell.length_c   1.000
_cell.angle_alpha   90.00
_cell.angle_beta   90.00
_cell.angle_gamma   90.00
#
_symmetry.space_group_name_H-M   'P 1'
#
loop_
_entity.id
_entity.type
_entity.pdbx_description
1 polymer ?
#
loop_
_entity_poly.entity_id
_entity_poly.type
_entity_poly.pdbx_seq_one_letter_code
_entity_poly.pdbx_strand_id
1 'polypeptide(L)'
;MSFLTRLLGPARSPFTVLGAIRTATKRAGGTVHNHGGSPGKRLGVKKFSDQYVIPGNIIVRQRGSLFHPGQHVKMGRDHTIYATVPGFVRFYKKRHMLGERSFVGVVLERGDVLPRDESSRGRSRFCGLIDRNSVESTAESP
;
A
#
# COMPACT_ATOMS: atom_id res chain seq x y z
N MET A 1 -81.41 56.36 -14.14
CA MET A 1 -80.64 57.46 -14.74
C MET A 1 -79.18 57.32 -14.32
N SER A 2 -78.30 57.12 -15.31
CA SER A 2 -76.83 57.27 -15.24
C SER A 2 -76.01 56.20 -14.53
N PHE A 3 -75.42 55.25 -15.26
CA PHE A 3 -74.12 55.32 -15.98
C PHE A 3 -72.94 55.30 -14.98
N LEU A 4 -72.26 54.17 -14.76
CA LEU A 4 -71.26 53.49 -15.61
C LEU A 4 -69.90 53.54 -14.87
N THR A 5 -69.49 52.37 -14.38
CA THR A 5 -68.12 51.90 -14.08
C THR A 5 -66.93 52.85 -14.24
N ARG A 6 -66.07 52.93 -13.21
CA ARG A 6 -64.61 52.92 -13.43
C ARG A 6 -63.85 52.25 -12.28
N LEU A 7 -63.35 51.06 -12.58
CA LEU A 7 -62.26 50.38 -11.91
C LEU A 7 -61.01 51.27 -11.87
N LEU A 8 -60.37 51.40 -10.70
CA LEU A 8 -58.91 51.44 -10.59
C LEU A 8 -58.50 51.10 -9.14
N GLY A 9 -57.68 50.05 -8.99
CA GLY A 9 -57.45 49.33 -7.73
C GLY A 9 -56.43 49.94 -6.75
N PRO A 10 -56.10 49.21 -5.68
CA PRO A 10 -55.18 49.68 -4.64
C PRO A 10 -53.79 49.93 -5.23
N ALA A 11 -53.16 51.02 -4.81
CA ALA A 11 -51.78 51.36 -5.12
C ALA A 11 -50.85 50.22 -4.70
N ARG A 12 -50.55 49.31 -5.63
CA ARG A 12 -49.47 48.35 -5.51
C ARG A 12 -48.19 49.15 -5.70
N SER A 13 -47.41 49.26 -4.62
CA SER A 13 -46.05 49.78 -4.62
C SER A 13 -45.25 49.32 -5.86
N PRO A 14 -44.42 50.16 -6.49
CA PRO A 14 -43.69 49.81 -7.71
C PRO A 14 -42.52 48.83 -7.46
N PHE A 15 -42.48 48.14 -6.32
CA PHE A 15 -41.39 47.25 -5.92
C PHE A 15 -41.66 45.75 -6.14
N THR A 16 -42.73 45.38 -6.86
CA THR A 16 -43.05 43.95 -7.08
C THR A 16 -43.32 43.61 -8.54
N VAL A 17 -42.36 43.87 -9.44
CA VAL A 17 -42.41 43.34 -10.83
C VAL A 17 -41.12 42.62 -11.28
N LEU A 18 -40.05 42.61 -10.50
CA LEU A 18 -38.98 41.63 -10.68
C LEU A 18 -38.81 40.91 -9.36
N GLY A 19 -39.35 39.70 -9.28
CA GLY A 19 -39.22 38.83 -8.12
C GLY A 19 -37.77 38.81 -7.67
N ALA A 20 -37.52 39.28 -6.45
CA ALA A 20 -36.19 39.23 -5.88
C ALA A 20 -35.76 37.77 -5.82
N ILE A 21 -34.88 37.36 -6.73
CA ILE A 21 -34.13 36.12 -6.62
C ILE A 21 -33.29 36.28 -5.36
N ARG A 22 -33.80 35.78 -4.23
CA ARG A 22 -32.98 35.64 -3.02
C ARG A 22 -31.96 34.56 -3.31
N THR A 23 -30.85 34.97 -3.91
CA THR A 23 -29.64 34.16 -3.86
C THR A 23 -29.23 34.07 -2.39
N ALA A 24 -28.80 32.89 -1.95
CA ALA A 24 -28.29 32.71 -0.59
C ALA A 24 -27.24 33.79 -0.30
N THR A 25 -27.41 34.57 0.78
CA THR A 25 -26.49 35.66 1.17
C THR A 25 -25.11 35.17 1.60
N LYS A 26 -24.90 33.84 1.64
CA LYS A 26 -23.59 33.22 1.60
C LYS A 26 -23.48 32.32 0.37
N ARG A 27 -22.73 32.77 -0.63
CA ARG A 27 -22.19 31.89 -1.69
C ARG A 27 -21.07 30.97 -1.19
N ALA A 28 -20.52 31.25 -0.01
CA ALA A 28 -19.42 30.52 0.59
C ALA A 28 -19.73 30.19 2.06
N GLY A 29 -20.67 29.27 2.28
CA GLY A 29 -20.66 28.45 3.49
C GLY A 29 -19.62 27.35 3.33
N GLY A 30 -18.37 27.71 2.98
CA GLY A 30 -17.28 26.75 2.88
C GLY A 30 -17.23 25.93 4.16
N THR A 31 -17.11 24.60 4.04
CA THR A 31 -17.03 23.67 5.17
C THR A 31 -16.09 24.25 6.23
N VAL A 32 -16.65 24.78 7.32
CA VAL A 32 -15.89 25.71 8.16
C VAL A 32 -14.67 25.01 8.74
N HIS A 33 -14.72 23.71 9.07
CA HIS A 33 -13.53 22.94 9.44
C HIS A 33 -13.61 21.50 8.88
N ASN A 34 -13.05 21.25 7.69
CA ASN A 34 -12.69 19.88 7.31
C ASN A 34 -11.42 19.50 8.08
N HIS A 35 -11.57 18.81 9.22
CA HIS A 35 -10.46 18.16 9.93
C HIS A 35 -10.01 16.89 9.17
N GLY A 36 -9.81 17.03 7.86
CA GLY A 36 -9.58 15.95 6.91
C GLY A 36 -8.19 15.34 7.09
N GLY A 37 -8.07 14.36 7.99
CA GLY A 37 -6.86 13.57 8.17
C GLY A 37 -7.19 12.10 8.30
N SER A 38 -6.70 11.28 7.37
CA SER A 38 -6.68 9.83 7.60
C SER A 38 -5.45 9.47 8.44
N PRO A 39 -5.53 8.50 9.37
CA PRO A 39 -4.37 8.08 10.14
C PRO A 39 -3.30 7.49 9.21
N GLY A 40 -2.03 7.75 9.54
CA GLY A 40 -0.88 7.21 8.82
C GLY A 40 -0.93 5.69 8.72
N LYS A 41 -0.69 5.15 7.52
CA LYS A 41 -0.85 3.70 7.24
C LYS A 41 0.38 2.86 7.59
N ARG A 42 1.41 3.47 8.19
CA ARG A 42 2.66 2.81 8.65
C ARG A 42 3.33 1.95 7.56
N LEU A 43 3.35 2.46 6.32
CA LEU A 43 4.01 1.84 5.18
C LEU A 43 5.55 1.88 5.35
N GLY A 44 6.28 1.28 4.42
CA GLY A 44 7.74 1.26 4.37
C GLY A 44 8.35 -0.10 4.70
N VAL A 45 9.69 -0.09 4.74
CA VAL A 45 10.51 -1.26 5.07
C VAL A 45 10.37 -1.62 6.55
N LYS A 46 10.25 -2.91 6.82
CA LYS A 46 10.11 -3.51 8.16
C LYS A 46 11.31 -4.37 8.55
N LYS A 47 12.01 -4.94 7.56
CA LYS A 47 13.26 -5.67 7.74
C LYS A 47 14.31 -5.12 6.78
N PHE A 48 15.44 -4.71 7.34
CA PHE A 48 16.58 -4.17 6.59
C PHE A 48 17.47 -5.28 6.04
N SER A 49 18.47 -4.91 5.23
CA SER A 49 19.46 -5.86 4.71
C SER A 49 20.18 -6.59 5.84
N ASP A 50 20.54 -7.86 5.62
CA ASP A 50 21.19 -8.75 6.59
C ASP A 50 20.39 -9.07 7.87
N GLN A 51 19.12 -8.68 7.95
CA GLN A 51 18.29 -9.08 9.07
C GLN A 51 17.77 -10.50 8.89
N TYR A 52 17.86 -11.28 9.97
CA TYR A 52 17.27 -12.62 10.02
C TYR A 52 15.74 -12.54 9.99
N VAL A 53 15.14 -13.40 9.18
CA VAL A 53 13.69 -13.53 9.01
C VAL A 53 13.29 -15.00 9.00
N ILE A 54 12.08 -15.27 9.47
CA ILE A 54 11.40 -16.56 9.37
C ILE A 54 10.26 -16.47 8.34
N PRO A 55 9.72 -17.60 7.85
CA PRO A 55 8.57 -17.59 6.97
C PRO A 55 7.39 -16.81 7.56
N GLY A 56 6.74 -15.98 6.75
CA GLY A 56 5.62 -15.13 7.15
C GLY A 56 6.01 -13.73 7.63
N ASN A 57 7.29 -13.50 7.94
CA ASN A 57 7.74 -12.15 8.32
C ASN A 57 7.57 -11.16 7.17
N ILE A 58 6.98 -10.00 7.49
CA ILE A 58 6.83 -8.89 6.55
C ILE A 58 8.17 -8.16 6.40
N ILE A 59 8.60 -7.96 5.15
CA ILE A 59 9.83 -7.23 4.81
C ILE A 59 9.51 -5.80 4.40
N VAL A 60 8.51 -5.59 3.54
CA VAL A 60 8.10 -4.26 3.05
C VAL A 60 6.58 -4.17 2.97
N ARG A 61 6.00 -3.09 3.50
CA ARG A 61 4.60 -2.71 3.25
C ARG A 61 4.57 -1.51 2.31
N GLN A 62 3.89 -1.61 1.17
CA GLN A 62 3.94 -0.58 0.14
C GLN A 62 2.58 -0.37 -0.52
N ARG A 63 2.48 0.68 -1.34
CA ARG A 63 1.36 0.89 -2.27
C ARG A 63 1.93 0.80 -3.67
N GLY A 64 1.35 -0.08 -4.48
CA GLY A 64 2.00 -0.54 -5.71
C GLY A 64 3.28 -1.33 -5.44
N SER A 65 4.01 -1.66 -6.51
CA SER A 65 5.26 -2.42 -6.45
C SER A 65 6.48 -1.52 -6.61
N LEU A 66 6.89 -0.82 -5.55
CA LEU A 66 8.17 -0.09 -5.52
C LEU A 66 9.33 -1.09 -5.49
N PHE A 67 9.18 -2.12 -4.65
CA PHE A 67 10.00 -3.31 -4.65
C PHE A 67 9.24 -4.47 -5.26
N HIS A 68 9.96 -5.32 -5.99
CA HIS A 68 9.46 -6.56 -6.56
C HIS A 68 9.95 -7.77 -5.75
N PRO A 69 9.17 -8.86 -5.67
CA PRO A 69 9.60 -10.09 -5.02
C PRO A 69 10.74 -10.72 -5.82
N GLY A 70 11.81 -11.03 -5.12
CA GLY A 70 12.96 -11.78 -5.62
C GLY A 70 12.98 -13.21 -5.09
N GLN A 71 14.17 -13.70 -4.78
CA GLN A 71 14.40 -15.07 -4.30
C GLN A 71 13.80 -15.30 -2.90
N HIS A 72 13.13 -16.45 -2.69
CA HIS A 72 12.56 -16.89 -1.40
C HIS A 72 11.58 -15.90 -0.73
N VAL A 73 10.90 -15.11 -1.56
CA VAL A 73 9.98 -14.06 -1.12
C VAL A 73 8.73 -14.09 -2.00
N LYS A 74 7.59 -13.76 -1.41
CA LYS A 74 6.31 -13.63 -2.12
C LYS A 74 5.65 -12.28 -1.84
N MET A 75 4.69 -11.94 -2.70
CA MET A 75 3.90 -10.71 -2.62
C MET A 75 2.45 -11.04 -2.23
N GLY A 76 1.90 -10.27 -1.29
CA GLY A 76 0.50 -10.35 -0.88
C GLY A 76 -0.43 -9.48 -1.74
N ARG A 77 -1.74 -9.52 -1.44
CA ARG A 77 -2.78 -8.77 -2.17
C ARG A 77 -2.54 -7.26 -2.18
N ASP A 78 -2.04 -6.70 -1.08
CA ASP A 78 -1.75 -5.27 -0.95
C ASP A 78 -0.31 -4.92 -1.37
N HIS A 79 0.33 -5.78 -2.15
CA HIS A 79 1.73 -5.69 -2.57
C HIS A 79 2.75 -5.74 -1.42
N THR A 80 2.32 -6.16 -0.21
CA THR A 80 3.23 -6.43 0.90
C THR A 80 4.14 -7.60 0.56
N ILE A 81 5.44 -7.43 0.82
CA ILE A 81 6.47 -8.43 0.56
C ILE A 81 6.76 -9.17 1.86
N TYR A 82 6.73 -10.51 1.82
CA TYR A 82 7.00 -11.37 2.97
C TYR A 82 7.94 -12.54 2.63
N ALA A 83 8.67 -13.01 3.64
CA ALA A 83 9.60 -14.13 3.52
C ALA A 83 8.86 -15.47 3.45
N THR A 84 9.31 -16.40 2.60
CA THR A 84 8.78 -17.77 2.56
C THR A 84 9.68 -18.80 3.24
N VAL A 85 10.94 -18.45 3.49
CA VAL A 85 12.00 -19.34 3.96
C VAL A 85 12.78 -18.61 5.06
N PRO A 86 13.31 -19.30 6.08
CA PRO A 86 14.20 -18.67 7.04
C PRO A 86 15.53 -18.27 6.40
N GLY A 87 16.03 -17.08 6.70
CA GLY A 87 17.26 -16.57 6.11
C GLY A 87 17.49 -15.09 6.37
N PHE A 88 18.28 -14.45 5.53
CA PHE A 88 18.67 -13.04 5.65
C PHE A 88 18.16 -12.20 4.48
N VAL A 89 17.61 -11.02 4.77
CA VAL A 89 17.05 -10.14 3.74
C VAL A 89 18.14 -9.48 2.89
N ARG A 90 17.93 -9.40 1.57
CA ARG A 90 18.79 -8.69 0.63
C ARG A 90 17.97 -7.85 -0.34
N PHE A 91 18.36 -6.59 -0.47
CA PHE A 91 17.84 -5.66 -1.48
C PHE A 91 18.82 -5.60 -2.64
N TYR A 92 18.34 -5.70 -3.87
CA TYR A 92 19.20 -5.62 -5.06
C TYR A 92 18.44 -5.02 -6.24
N LYS A 93 19.17 -4.50 -7.21
CA LYS A 93 18.61 -4.02 -8.48
C LYS A 93 18.97 -4.99 -9.58
N LYS A 94 18.04 -5.22 -10.50
CA LYS A 94 18.27 -6.05 -11.68
C LYS A 94 17.68 -5.35 -12.90
N ARG A 95 18.40 -5.38 -14.01
CA ARG A 95 17.87 -4.93 -15.30
C ARG A 95 16.72 -5.85 -15.71
N HIS A 96 15.56 -5.25 -15.88
CA HIS A 96 14.36 -5.87 -16.43
C HIS A 96 14.13 -5.36 -17.86
N MET A 97 13.20 -5.98 -18.58
CA MET A 97 12.93 -5.71 -20.00
C MET A 97 12.79 -4.23 -20.38
N LEU A 98 12.24 -3.39 -19.50
CA LEU A 98 11.93 -1.98 -19.76
C LEU A 98 12.76 -1.01 -18.88
N GLY A 99 13.77 -1.50 -18.17
CA GLY A 99 14.60 -0.68 -17.28
C GLY A 99 15.01 -1.39 -15.99
N GLU A 100 15.65 -0.67 -15.08
CA GLU A 100 16.07 -1.21 -13.78
C GLU A 100 14.90 -1.32 -12.81
N ARG A 101 14.79 -2.46 -12.13
CA ARG A 101 13.81 -2.68 -11.06
C ARG A 101 14.52 -3.07 -9.77
N SER A 102 13.95 -2.63 -8.65
CA SER A 102 14.41 -2.98 -7.31
C SER A 102 13.69 -4.22 -6.82
N PHE A 103 14.44 -5.17 -6.29
CA PHE A 103 13.97 -6.45 -5.80
C PHE A 103 14.32 -6.67 -4.33
N VAL A 104 13.52 -7.49 -3.67
CA VAL A 104 13.72 -7.94 -2.29
C VAL A 104 13.75 -9.45 -2.30
N GLY A 105 14.85 -10.03 -1.83
CA GLY A 105 14.99 -11.47 -1.66
C GLY A 105 15.45 -11.83 -0.26
N VAL A 106 15.41 -13.13 0.03
CA VAL A 106 15.98 -13.73 1.22
C VAL A 106 17.04 -14.74 0.78
N VAL A 107 18.21 -14.70 1.40
CA VAL A 107 19.30 -15.67 1.22
C VAL A 107 19.37 -16.61 2.41
N LEU A 108 19.80 -17.86 2.18
CA LEU A 108 19.85 -18.87 3.25
C LEU A 108 20.98 -18.59 4.23
N GLU A 109 22.16 -18.23 3.70
CA GLU A 109 23.34 -17.93 4.49
C GLU A 109 23.57 -16.42 4.60
N ARG A 110 24.15 -15.99 5.72
CA ARG A 110 24.49 -14.57 5.92
C ARG A 110 25.65 -14.21 5.02
N GLY A 111 25.61 -13.02 4.40
CA GLY A 111 26.71 -12.56 3.52
C GLY A 111 26.50 -12.86 2.04
N ASP A 112 25.60 -13.80 1.69
CA ASP A 112 25.28 -14.09 0.31
C ASP A 112 24.69 -12.87 -0.42
N VAL A 113 25.10 -12.70 -1.67
CA VAL A 113 24.71 -11.59 -2.54
C VAL A 113 23.64 -12.04 -3.55
N LEU A 114 22.67 -11.15 -3.81
CA LEU A 114 21.68 -11.30 -4.88
C LEU A 114 21.93 -10.22 -5.95
N PRO A 115 21.67 -10.49 -7.25
CA PRO A 115 21.10 -11.73 -7.82
C PRO A 115 22.14 -12.85 -7.94
N ARG A 116 21.73 -14.10 -7.64
CA ARG A 116 22.60 -15.27 -7.83
C ARG A 116 22.72 -15.62 -9.32
N ASP A 117 23.90 -16.14 -9.69
CA ASP A 117 24.05 -16.83 -10.98
C ASP A 117 23.48 -18.26 -10.86
N GLU A 118 22.24 -18.43 -11.31
CA GLU A 118 21.55 -19.72 -11.28
C GLU A 118 22.16 -20.75 -12.24
N SER A 119 22.91 -20.30 -13.26
CA SER A 119 23.49 -21.18 -14.27
C SER A 119 24.61 -22.05 -13.69
N SER A 120 25.54 -21.43 -12.96
CA SER A 120 26.69 -22.13 -12.37
C SER A 120 26.36 -22.87 -11.07
N ARG A 121 25.56 -22.25 -10.18
CA ARG A 121 25.30 -22.76 -8.82
C ARG A 121 23.99 -23.52 -8.67
N GLY A 122 23.15 -23.52 -9.70
CA GLY A 122 21.80 -24.07 -9.63
C GLY A 122 20.83 -23.20 -8.82
N ARG A 123 19.58 -23.67 -8.71
CA ARG A 123 18.52 -23.00 -7.94
C ARG A 123 18.67 -23.27 -6.46
N SER A 124 18.68 -22.23 -5.63
CA SER A 124 18.63 -22.39 -4.17
C SER A 124 17.29 -22.99 -3.75
N ARG A 125 17.35 -24.04 -2.93
CA ARG A 125 16.19 -24.71 -2.34
C ARG A 125 16.40 -24.82 -0.84
N PHE A 126 15.35 -24.60 -0.08
CA PHE A 126 15.33 -24.86 1.35
C PHE A 126 14.55 -26.15 1.59
N CYS A 127 15.24 -27.19 2.08
CA CYS A 127 14.62 -28.50 2.34
C CYS A 127 13.67 -28.42 3.54
N GLY A 128 14.06 -27.73 4.61
CA GLY A 128 13.23 -27.51 5.80
C GLY A 128 12.86 -28.78 6.58
N LEU A 129 13.37 -29.95 6.17
CA LEU A 129 13.15 -31.23 6.82
C LEU A 129 14.33 -31.56 7.75
N ILE A 130 14.04 -32.29 8.83
CA ILE A 130 15.02 -32.75 9.80
C ILE A 130 15.02 -34.28 9.77
N ASP A 131 16.21 -34.89 9.72
CA ASP A 131 16.34 -36.33 9.89
C ASP A 131 16.25 -36.70 11.38
N ARG A 132 15.19 -37.40 11.75
CA ARG A 132 14.90 -37.78 13.14
C ARG A 132 15.84 -38.87 13.64
N ASN A 133 16.27 -39.77 12.77
CA ASN A 133 17.06 -40.94 13.16
C ASN A 133 18.48 -40.55 13.59
N SER A 134 19.03 -39.48 13.01
CA SER A 134 20.35 -38.94 13.37
C SER A 134 20.46 -38.44 14.83
N VAL A 135 19.34 -38.01 15.43
CA VAL A 135 19.32 -37.51 16.81
C VAL A 135 19.40 -38.67 17.80
N GLU A 136 18.72 -39.77 17.49
CA GLU A 136 18.67 -40.98 18.31
C GLU A 136 20.08 -41.60 18.45
N SER A 137 20.86 -41.68 17.36
CA SER A 137 22.24 -42.17 17.41
C SER A 137 23.22 -41.31 18.22
N THR A 138 22.91 -40.02 18.45
CA THR A 138 23.74 -39.11 19.26
C THR A 138 23.38 -39.20 20.75
N ALA A 139 22.13 -39.57 21.07
CA ALA A 139 21.66 -39.76 22.44
C ALA A 139 22.14 -41.08 23.06
N GLU A 140 22.58 -42.04 22.24
CA GLU A 140 23.04 -43.38 22.66
C GLU A 140 24.55 -43.49 22.90
N SER A 141 25.33 -42.42 22.65
CA SER A 141 26.74 -42.36 23.04
C SER A 141 26.88 -41.96 24.53
N PRO A 142 27.56 -42.75 25.37
CA PRO A 142 27.71 -42.51 26.82
C PRO A 142 28.58 -41.30 27.17
#